data_AF-A0A7X0XEQ0-F1
#
_entry.id   AF-A0A7X0XEQ0-F1
#
_cell.length_a   1.000
_cell.length_b   1.000
_cell.length_c   1.000
_cell.angle_alpha   90.00
_cell.angle_beta   90.00
_cell.angle_gamma   90.00
#
_symmetry.space_group_name_H-M   'P 1'
#
loop_
_entity.id
_entity.type
_entity.pdbx_description
1 polymer ?
#
loop_
_entity_poly.entity_id
_entity_poly.type
_entity_poly.pdbx_seq_one_letter_code
_entity_poly.pdbx_strand_id
1 'polypeptide(L)'
;MSVLQDFQLIEKVPANVLQEYQDKVPEEVIQFWKEYGFGTFMGGYFKSVNPMEYKEILESTSERFTDGIVLFATGMGDLLIWIEDYVCLMNYRYGIIKTILFSFKFFFANVEDDGYREEDLMWNPYQEAVKKLGIPAYDECFGYVPILALGGPEKVENLQKVKLKEHIHLISALAGAIE
;
A
#
# COMPACT_ATOMS: atom_id res chain seq x y z
N MET A 1 3.97 -9.67 17.11
CA MET A 1 4.03 -10.30 15.77
C MET A 1 5.40 -9.99 15.18
N SER A 2 6.03 -10.92 14.45
CA SER A 2 7.42 -10.71 14.00
C SER A 2 7.51 -9.54 13.01
N VAL A 3 6.49 -9.36 12.18
CA VAL A 3 6.43 -8.35 11.10
C VAL A 3 6.27 -6.91 11.55
N LEU A 4 5.95 -6.68 12.84
CA LEU A 4 5.79 -5.33 13.41
C LEU A 4 6.97 -4.93 14.32
N GLN A 5 7.98 -5.81 14.48
CA GLN A 5 9.11 -5.53 15.37
C GLN A 5 9.95 -4.33 14.93
N ASP A 6 9.96 -4.05 13.63
CA ASP A 6 10.69 -2.94 13.02
C ASP A 6 9.81 -1.71 12.75
N PHE A 7 8.62 -1.64 13.36
CA PHE A 7 7.69 -0.54 13.13
C PHE A 7 8.33 0.81 13.46
N GLN A 8 8.28 1.75 12.51
CA GLN A 8 8.75 3.13 12.66
C GLN A 8 7.56 4.07 12.63
N LEU A 9 7.26 4.69 13.78
CA LEU A 9 6.19 5.68 13.93
C LEU A 9 6.52 6.97 13.19
N ILE A 10 5.57 7.45 12.40
CA ILE A 10 5.59 8.77 11.76
C ILE A 10 4.63 9.71 12.48
N GLU A 11 3.40 9.25 12.73
CA GLU A 11 2.37 10.04 13.41
C GLU A 11 1.44 9.13 14.21
N LYS A 12 1.07 9.55 15.42
CA LYS A 12 0.00 8.85 16.15
C LYS A 12 -1.33 9.11 15.46
N VAL A 13 -2.19 8.10 15.34
CA VAL A 13 -3.49 8.28 14.70
C VAL A 13 -4.33 9.31 15.48
N PRO A 14 -4.77 10.41 14.85
CA PRO A 14 -5.63 11.40 15.50
C PRO A 14 -6.97 10.81 15.96
N ALA A 15 -7.51 11.32 17.07
CA ALA A 15 -8.75 10.79 17.65
C ALA A 15 -9.96 10.90 16.71
N ASN A 16 -10.02 11.96 15.88
CA ASN A 16 -11.08 12.12 14.88
C ASN A 16 -10.99 11.05 13.78
N VAL A 17 -9.79 10.59 13.42
CA VAL A 17 -9.63 9.49 12.45
C VAL A 17 -10.11 8.18 13.07
N LEU A 18 -9.73 7.88 14.30
CA LEU A 18 -10.24 6.69 15.01
C LEU A 18 -11.78 6.69 15.10
N GLN A 19 -12.36 7.85 15.45
CA GLN A 19 -13.82 7.99 15.55
C GLN A 19 -14.53 7.84 14.19
N GLU A 20 -13.94 8.37 13.12
CA GLU A 20 -14.52 8.27 11.77
C GLU A 20 -14.57 6.83 11.25
N TYR A 21 -13.54 6.03 11.58
CA TYR A 21 -13.34 4.71 10.98
C TYR A 21 -13.62 3.53 11.91
N GLN A 22 -13.86 3.74 13.21
CA GLN A 22 -14.03 2.64 14.19
C GLN A 22 -15.07 1.58 13.81
N ASP A 23 -16.12 1.98 13.08
CA ASP A 23 -17.22 1.11 12.65
C ASP A 23 -17.18 0.82 11.13
N LYS A 24 -16.11 1.25 10.43
CA LYS A 24 -15.95 1.14 8.97
C LYS A 24 -14.83 0.19 8.54
N VAL A 25 -13.91 -0.11 9.46
CA VAL A 25 -12.82 -1.08 9.24
C VAL A 25 -12.85 -2.13 10.36
N PRO A 26 -12.17 -3.27 10.18
CA PRO A 26 -12.11 -4.31 11.21
C PRO A 26 -11.51 -3.78 12.51
N GLU A 27 -11.96 -4.36 13.63
CA GLU A 27 -11.46 -3.98 14.96
C GLU A 27 -9.93 -4.14 15.05
N GLU A 28 -9.37 -5.15 14.37
CA GLU A 28 -7.93 -5.38 14.30
C GLU A 28 -7.16 -4.19 13.68
N VAL A 29 -7.74 -3.49 12.69
CA VAL A 29 -7.15 -2.27 12.11
C VAL A 29 -7.16 -1.14 13.13
N ILE A 30 -8.27 -0.97 13.85
CA ILE A 30 -8.41 0.06 14.89
C ILE A 30 -7.44 -0.19 16.05
N GLN A 31 -7.30 -1.45 16.48
CA GLN A 31 -6.35 -1.84 17.51
C GLN A 31 -4.91 -1.56 17.05
N PHE A 32 -4.58 -1.95 15.82
CA PHE A 32 -3.28 -1.64 15.21
C PHE A 32 -3.00 -0.13 15.18
N TRP A 33 -3.94 0.70 14.74
CA TRP A 33 -3.77 2.16 14.73
C TRP A 33 -3.60 2.76 16.13
N LYS A 34 -4.31 2.25 17.14
CA LYS A 34 -4.16 2.70 18.53
C LYS A 34 -2.79 2.32 19.12
N GLU A 35 -2.27 1.15 18.78
CA GLU A 35 -1.01 0.64 19.31
C GLU A 35 0.21 1.23 18.58
N TYR A 36 0.18 1.27 17.26
CA TYR A 36 1.34 1.59 16.43
C TYR A 36 1.28 2.97 15.77
N GLY A 37 0.11 3.46 15.38
CA GLY A 37 -0.01 4.72 14.63
C GLY A 37 0.15 4.58 13.11
N PHE A 38 0.34 5.71 12.45
CA PHE A 38 0.80 5.78 11.06
C PHE A 38 2.32 5.70 11.02
N GLY A 39 2.84 4.92 10.08
CA GLY A 39 4.26 4.60 10.06
C GLY A 39 4.60 3.49 9.08
N THR A 40 5.82 2.97 9.18
CA THR A 40 6.30 1.90 8.29
C THR A 40 6.66 0.63 9.03
N PHE A 41 6.51 -0.52 8.38
CA PHE A 41 6.94 -1.83 8.90
C PHE A 41 7.38 -2.76 7.75
N MET A 42 7.97 -3.92 8.08
CA MET A 42 8.51 -4.87 7.10
C MET A 42 9.57 -4.26 6.18
N GLY A 43 10.58 -3.63 6.77
CA GLY A 43 11.68 -2.98 6.07
C GLY A 43 11.22 -1.81 5.21
N GLY A 44 10.14 -1.12 5.62
CA GLY A 44 9.54 -0.03 4.87
C GLY A 44 8.59 -0.45 3.75
N TYR A 45 8.33 -1.75 3.57
CA TYR A 45 7.45 -2.23 2.51
C TYR A 45 6.02 -1.75 2.74
N PHE A 46 5.48 -1.89 3.96
CA PHE A 46 4.17 -1.36 4.26
C PHE A 46 4.27 0.00 4.93
N LYS A 47 3.34 0.87 4.56
CA LYS A 47 3.11 2.19 5.14
C LYS A 47 1.68 2.21 5.66
N SER A 48 1.47 2.28 6.96
CA SER A 48 0.15 2.60 7.51
C SER A 48 -0.13 4.08 7.33
N VAL A 49 -1.23 4.37 6.65
CA VAL A 49 -1.57 5.71 6.15
C VAL A 49 -2.88 6.22 6.73
N ASN A 50 -3.01 7.55 6.76
CA ASN A 50 -4.27 8.20 7.06
C ASN A 50 -5.25 8.01 5.89
N PRO A 51 -6.35 7.25 6.03
CA PRO A 51 -7.24 6.98 4.91
C PRO A 51 -7.92 8.24 4.35
N MET A 52 -8.06 9.30 5.17
CA MET A 52 -8.65 10.56 4.72
C MET A 52 -7.81 11.22 3.62
N GLU A 53 -6.48 11.04 3.65
CA GLU A 53 -5.57 11.64 2.65
C GLU A 53 -5.49 10.87 1.34
N TYR A 54 -6.08 9.68 1.29
CA TYR A 54 -6.07 8.80 0.12
C TYR A 54 -7.45 8.71 -0.56
N LYS A 55 -8.45 9.38 0.00
CA LYS A 55 -9.81 9.38 -0.56
C LYS A 55 -9.83 9.94 -1.99
N GLU A 56 -9.24 11.11 -2.21
CA GLU A 56 -9.14 11.73 -3.54
C GLU A 56 -8.33 10.85 -4.52
N ILE A 57 -7.28 10.18 -4.01
CA ILE A 57 -6.51 9.24 -4.84
C ILE A 57 -7.44 8.16 -5.37
N LEU A 58 -8.16 7.44 -4.50
CA LEU A 58 -9.10 6.40 -4.94
C LEU A 58 -10.17 6.93 -5.90
N GLU A 59 -10.77 8.10 -5.60
CA GLU A 59 -11.79 8.73 -6.45
C GLU A 59 -11.25 9.12 -7.84
N SER A 60 -9.97 9.47 -7.95
CA SER A 60 -9.35 9.90 -9.20
C SER A 60 -8.68 8.78 -10.00
N THR A 61 -8.37 7.65 -9.35
CA THR A 61 -7.57 6.58 -9.96
C THR A 61 -8.30 5.26 -10.12
N SER A 62 -9.52 5.10 -9.60
CA SER A 62 -10.37 3.91 -9.79
C SER A 62 -11.81 4.30 -10.10
N GLU A 63 -12.47 3.54 -10.98
CA GLU A 63 -13.90 3.77 -11.28
C GLU A 63 -14.84 3.00 -10.34
N ARG A 64 -14.36 1.88 -9.77
CA ARG A 64 -15.20 0.92 -9.03
C ARG A 64 -14.98 0.93 -7.53
N PHE A 65 -13.77 1.24 -7.08
CA PHE A 65 -13.36 1.08 -5.69
C PHE A 65 -13.22 2.42 -4.95
N THR A 66 -13.99 3.42 -5.37
CA THR A 66 -13.95 4.80 -4.83
C THR A 66 -14.36 4.88 -3.36
N ASP A 67 -15.21 3.97 -2.91
CA ASP A 67 -15.69 3.90 -1.51
C ASP A 67 -14.79 3.03 -0.61
N GLY A 68 -13.69 2.50 -1.14
CA GLY A 68 -12.72 1.73 -0.38
C GLY A 68 -11.98 2.57 0.66
N ILE A 69 -11.44 1.92 1.69
CA ILE A 69 -10.65 2.57 2.75
C ILE A 69 -9.19 2.11 2.62
N VAL A 70 -8.30 3.02 2.26
CA VAL A 70 -6.86 2.70 2.16
C VAL A 70 -6.29 2.45 3.56
N LEU A 71 -5.86 1.22 3.80
CA LEU A 71 -5.23 0.81 5.07
C LEU A 71 -3.73 1.00 5.02
N PHE A 72 -3.13 0.55 3.91
CA PHE A 72 -1.70 0.60 3.69
C PHE A 72 -1.36 1.06 2.28
N ALA A 73 -0.25 1.76 2.13
CA ALA A 73 0.45 1.86 0.85
C ALA A 73 1.70 0.97 0.88
N THR A 74 2.15 0.52 -0.28
CA THR A 74 3.37 -0.29 -0.41
C THR A 74 4.56 0.55 -0.83
N GLY A 75 5.76 0.07 -0.52
CA GLY A 75 7.02 0.60 -1.00
C GLY A 75 7.21 0.44 -2.52
N MET A 76 6.27 -0.23 -3.21
CA MET A 76 6.23 -0.39 -4.67
C MET A 76 5.18 0.50 -5.35
N GLY A 77 4.49 1.37 -4.60
CA GLY A 77 3.50 2.30 -5.16
C GLY A 77 2.11 1.71 -5.34
N ASP A 78 1.78 0.65 -4.60
CA ASP A 78 0.47 0.00 -4.60
C ASP A 78 -0.32 0.35 -3.33
N LEU A 79 -1.63 0.15 -3.35
CA LEU A 79 -2.51 0.41 -2.19
C LEU A 79 -3.21 -0.87 -1.74
N LEU A 80 -3.30 -1.07 -0.43
CA LEU A 80 -4.18 -2.07 0.17
C LEU A 80 -5.41 -1.36 0.72
N ILE A 81 -6.58 -1.77 0.22
CA ILE A 81 -7.86 -1.21 0.60
C ILE A 81 -8.72 -2.23 1.34
N TRP A 82 -9.54 -1.72 2.25
CA TRP A 82 -10.67 -2.44 2.83
C TRP A 82 -11.94 -2.07 2.08
N ILE A 83 -12.65 -3.07 1.56
CA ILE A 83 -13.92 -2.87 0.86
C ILE A 83 -14.79 -4.14 0.96
N GLU A 84 -16.08 -3.98 1.30
CA GLU A 84 -17.04 -5.10 1.37
C GLU A 84 -16.55 -6.32 2.17
N ASP A 85 -15.89 -6.10 3.30
CA ASP A 85 -15.27 -7.14 4.13
C ASP A 85 -14.03 -7.85 3.55
N TYR A 86 -13.52 -7.36 2.42
CA TYR A 86 -12.32 -7.85 1.75
C TYR A 86 -11.13 -6.93 1.92
N VAL A 87 -9.94 -7.51 1.92
CA VAL A 87 -8.69 -6.78 1.67
C VAL A 87 -8.33 -6.94 0.20
N CYS A 88 -8.24 -5.83 -0.52
CA CYS A 88 -7.86 -5.81 -1.93
C CYS A 88 -6.54 -5.07 -2.13
N LEU A 89 -5.66 -5.61 -2.96
CA LEU A 89 -4.49 -4.94 -3.50
C LEU A 89 -4.89 -4.21 -4.78
N MET A 90 -4.69 -2.89 -4.81
CA MET A 90 -4.72 -2.08 -6.02
C MET A 90 -3.29 -1.93 -6.52
N ASN A 91 -2.93 -2.73 -7.51
CA ASN A 91 -1.58 -2.78 -8.07
C ASN A 91 -1.45 -1.83 -9.25
N TYR A 92 -0.97 -0.61 -9.00
CA TYR A 92 -0.84 0.43 -10.02
C TYR A 92 0.26 0.09 -11.04
N ARG A 93 1.26 -0.70 -10.66
CA ARG A 93 2.35 -1.09 -11.57
C ARG A 93 1.85 -1.90 -12.76
N TYR A 94 0.88 -2.80 -12.53
CA TYR A 94 0.29 -3.65 -13.57
C TYR A 94 -1.13 -3.25 -13.96
N GLY A 95 -1.73 -2.28 -13.29
CA GLY A 95 -3.08 -1.81 -13.57
C GLY A 95 -4.15 -2.85 -13.22
N ILE A 96 -3.97 -3.62 -12.14
CA ILE A 96 -4.91 -4.68 -11.72
C ILE A 96 -5.36 -4.51 -10.28
N ILE A 97 -6.58 -4.98 -10.00
CA ILE A 97 -7.10 -5.11 -8.63
C ILE A 97 -7.23 -6.59 -8.27
N LYS A 98 -6.68 -6.98 -7.11
CA LYS A 98 -6.72 -8.36 -6.61
C LYS A 98 -7.27 -8.41 -5.20
N THR A 99 -8.33 -9.19 -4.96
CA THR A 99 -8.75 -9.55 -3.60
C THR A 99 -7.71 -10.51 -3.02
N ILE A 100 -7.07 -10.11 -1.92
CA ILE A 100 -5.99 -10.88 -1.28
C ILE A 100 -6.42 -11.52 0.04
N LEU A 101 -7.50 -11.05 0.68
CA LEU A 101 -8.12 -11.68 1.84
C LEU A 101 -9.62 -11.46 1.92
N PHE A 102 -10.31 -12.43 2.52
CA PHE A 102 -11.73 -12.39 2.86
C PHE A 102 -12.02 -11.93 4.30
N SER A 103 -10.98 -11.50 5.01
CA SER A 103 -11.03 -10.92 6.35
C SER A 103 -9.66 -10.36 6.72
N PHE A 104 -9.60 -9.28 7.49
CA PHE A 104 -8.34 -8.73 7.97
C PHE A 104 -7.71 -9.54 9.12
N LYS A 105 -8.48 -10.41 9.79
CA LYS A 105 -8.09 -11.12 11.03
C LYS A 105 -6.71 -11.81 10.95
N PHE A 106 -6.36 -12.36 9.79
CA PHE A 106 -5.11 -13.09 9.59
C PHE A 106 -4.07 -12.32 8.77
N PHE A 107 -4.30 -11.04 8.48
CA PHE A 107 -3.41 -10.23 7.63
C PHE A 107 -1.95 -10.30 8.08
N PHE A 108 -1.68 -9.95 9.34
CA PHE A 108 -0.31 -9.92 9.87
C PHE A 108 0.36 -11.31 9.92
N ALA A 109 -0.42 -12.38 10.07
CA ALA A 109 0.10 -13.75 10.02
C ALA A 109 0.40 -14.18 8.58
N ASN A 110 -0.45 -13.82 7.62
CA ASN A 110 -0.27 -14.18 6.22
C ASN A 110 0.94 -13.48 5.60
N VAL A 111 1.20 -12.23 5.96
CA VAL A 111 2.38 -11.51 5.43
C VAL A 111 3.72 -12.04 5.95
N GLU A 112 3.73 -12.92 6.97
CA GLU A 112 4.92 -13.67 7.37
C GLU A 112 5.31 -14.74 6.35
N ASP A 113 4.35 -15.27 5.58
CA ASP A 113 4.59 -16.29 4.55
C ASP A 113 5.24 -15.68 3.29
N ASP A 114 6.31 -16.31 2.80
CA ASP A 114 7.00 -15.86 1.58
C ASP A 114 6.09 -16.00 0.35
N GLY A 115 5.31 -17.09 0.25
CA GLY A 115 4.41 -17.34 -0.87
C GLY A 115 3.33 -16.28 -0.99
N TYR A 116 2.71 -15.91 0.14
CA TYR A 116 1.74 -14.82 0.20
C TYR A 116 2.34 -13.48 -0.26
N ARG A 117 3.58 -13.19 0.14
CA ARG A 117 4.28 -11.95 -0.28
C ARG A 117 4.54 -11.92 -1.78
N GLU A 118 4.90 -13.05 -2.38
CA GLU A 118 5.19 -13.14 -3.81
C GLU A 118 3.93 -13.18 -4.66
N GLU A 119 2.96 -14.01 -4.29
CA GLU A 119 1.78 -14.27 -5.13
C GLU A 119 0.65 -13.26 -4.90
N ASP A 120 0.38 -12.88 -3.64
CA ASP A 120 -0.74 -12.02 -3.28
C ASP A 120 -0.36 -10.55 -3.23
N LEU A 121 0.78 -10.22 -2.61
CA LEU A 121 1.25 -8.84 -2.53
C LEU A 121 2.06 -8.39 -3.75
N MET A 122 2.53 -9.33 -4.57
CA MET A 122 3.42 -9.07 -5.71
C MET A 122 4.59 -8.15 -5.32
N TRP A 123 5.17 -8.38 -4.14
CA TRP A 123 6.10 -7.44 -3.52
C TRP A 123 7.45 -7.31 -4.26
N ASN A 124 7.76 -8.23 -5.17
CA ASN A 124 8.99 -8.18 -5.95
C ASN A 124 8.97 -6.99 -6.92
N PRO A 125 10.13 -6.35 -7.16
CA PRO A 125 11.48 -6.68 -6.65
C PRO A 125 11.91 -5.81 -5.43
N TYR A 126 11.02 -5.53 -4.47
CA TYR A 126 11.26 -4.57 -3.37
C TYR A 126 12.58 -4.80 -2.61
N GLN A 127 12.87 -6.04 -2.20
CA GLN A 127 14.08 -6.36 -1.43
C GLN A 127 15.37 -6.07 -2.20
N GLU A 128 15.39 -6.30 -3.50
CA GLU A 128 16.53 -5.99 -4.36
C GLU A 128 16.68 -4.47 -4.55
N ALA A 129 15.56 -3.77 -4.75
CA ALA A 129 15.54 -2.31 -4.83
C ALA A 129 16.04 -1.65 -3.54
N VAL A 130 15.66 -2.16 -2.36
CA VAL A 130 16.18 -1.69 -1.06
C VAL A 130 17.70 -1.83 -0.98
N LYS A 131 18.28 -2.96 -1.41
CA LYS A 131 19.74 -3.16 -1.40
C LYS A 131 20.48 -2.14 -2.28
N LYS A 132 19.86 -1.68 -3.37
CA LYS A 132 20.48 -0.78 -4.36
C LYS A 132 20.23 0.70 -4.08
N LEU A 133 19.03 1.05 -3.64
CA LEU A 133 18.55 2.44 -3.52
C LEU A 133 18.31 2.87 -2.06
N GLY A 134 18.36 1.92 -1.12
CA GLY A 134 17.94 2.11 0.26
C GLY A 134 16.41 2.13 0.41
N ILE A 135 15.93 2.00 1.64
CA ILE A 135 14.49 2.04 1.97
C ILE A 135 13.90 3.40 1.55
N PRO A 136 12.74 3.46 0.85
CA PRO A 136 12.09 4.73 0.51
C PRO A 136 11.53 5.42 1.76
N ALA A 137 11.52 6.76 1.77
CA ALA A 137 10.89 7.51 2.87
C ALA A 137 9.38 7.22 2.97
N TYR A 138 8.73 7.62 4.07
CA TYR A 138 7.30 7.34 4.31
C TYR A 138 6.40 7.82 3.16
N ASP A 139 6.69 8.98 2.58
CA ASP A 139 5.96 9.57 1.45
C ASP A 139 6.52 9.18 0.06
N GLU A 140 7.45 8.22 0.00
CA GLU A 140 8.08 7.73 -1.23
C GLU A 140 7.77 6.25 -1.49
N CYS A 141 7.89 5.82 -2.74
CA CYS A 141 7.94 4.43 -3.15
C CYS A 141 9.01 4.22 -4.23
N PHE A 142 9.23 2.96 -4.62
CA PHE A 142 9.93 2.62 -5.84
C PHE A 142 8.96 2.66 -7.02
N GLY A 143 9.24 3.55 -7.97
CA GLY A 143 8.50 3.67 -9.21
C GLY A 143 9.36 3.29 -10.41
N TYR A 144 8.76 2.63 -11.39
CA TYR A 144 9.44 2.32 -12.65
C TYR A 144 9.55 3.57 -13.54
N VAL A 145 10.77 3.82 -14.02
CA VAL A 145 11.11 4.91 -14.94
C VAL A 145 11.86 4.32 -16.14
N PRO A 146 11.23 4.25 -17.33
CA PRO A 146 9.85 4.65 -17.64
C PRO A 146 8.79 3.73 -17.00
N ILE A 147 7.55 4.24 -16.89
CA ILE A 147 6.39 3.54 -16.30
C ILE A 147 6.09 2.24 -17.09
N LEU A 148 5.81 1.15 -16.38
CA LEU A 148 5.57 -0.17 -16.98
C LEU A 148 4.41 -0.17 -17.98
N ALA A 149 3.29 0.46 -17.61
CA ALA A 149 2.11 0.56 -18.48
C ALA A 149 2.40 1.23 -19.84
N LEU A 150 3.50 1.97 -19.96
CA LEU A 150 3.96 2.60 -21.21
C LEU A 150 5.03 1.77 -21.94
N GLY A 151 5.18 0.49 -21.62
CA GLY A 151 6.18 -0.40 -22.20
C GLY A 151 7.57 -0.27 -21.55
N GLY A 152 7.65 0.26 -20.34
CA GLY A 152 8.89 0.34 -19.59
C GLY A 152 9.43 -1.03 -19.18
N PRO A 153 10.75 -1.20 -19.09
CA PRO A 153 11.35 -2.47 -18.69
C PRO A 153 11.13 -2.74 -17.19
N GLU A 154 10.62 -3.92 -16.88
CA GLU A 154 10.43 -4.41 -15.52
C GLU A 154 11.74 -4.95 -14.94
N LYS A 155 12.65 -4.03 -14.60
CA LYS A 155 13.97 -4.33 -14.04
C LYS A 155 14.28 -3.41 -12.87
N VAL A 156 15.03 -3.91 -11.90
CA VAL A 156 15.48 -3.12 -10.74
C VAL A 156 16.31 -1.90 -11.14
N GLU A 157 17.05 -1.96 -12.27
CA GLU A 157 17.77 -0.83 -12.85
C GLU A 157 16.88 0.36 -13.21
N ASN A 158 15.59 0.09 -13.42
CA ASN A 158 14.60 1.08 -13.82
C ASN A 158 13.76 1.58 -12.65
N LEU A 159 14.03 1.13 -11.43
CA LEU A 159 13.38 1.67 -10.25
C LEU A 159 14.09 2.93 -9.75
N GLN A 160 13.31 3.91 -9.35
CA GLN A 160 13.76 5.12 -8.66
C GLN A 160 12.88 5.38 -7.44
N LYS A 161 13.41 6.06 -6.43
CA LYS A 161 12.59 6.63 -5.37
C LYS A 161 11.81 7.81 -5.93
N VAL A 162 10.49 7.75 -5.82
CA VAL A 162 9.56 8.77 -6.30
C VAL A 162 8.54 9.06 -5.21
N LYS A 163 7.87 10.21 -5.29
CA LYS A 163 6.79 10.53 -4.36
C LYS A 163 5.58 9.64 -4.62
N LEU A 164 5.09 9.00 -3.58
CA LEU A 164 4.13 7.90 -3.65
C LEU A 164 2.81 8.32 -4.30
N LYS A 165 2.20 9.40 -3.80
CA LYS A 165 0.87 9.85 -4.25
C LYS A 165 0.94 10.38 -5.68
N GLU A 166 1.95 11.18 -5.97
CA GLU A 166 2.22 11.76 -7.28
C GLU A 166 2.52 10.68 -8.32
N HIS A 167 3.25 9.62 -7.93
CA HIS A 167 3.52 8.52 -8.84
C HIS A 167 2.26 7.72 -9.18
N ILE A 168 1.40 7.47 -8.20
CA ILE A 168 0.09 6.83 -8.43
C ILE A 168 -0.75 7.67 -9.41
N HIS A 169 -0.88 8.98 -9.17
CA HIS A 169 -1.60 9.88 -10.08
C HIS A 169 -0.96 9.92 -11.47
N LEU A 170 0.37 9.93 -11.56
CA LEU A 170 1.08 9.93 -12.84
C LEU A 170 0.80 8.66 -13.65
N ILE A 171 0.81 7.49 -13.00
CA ILE A 171 0.43 6.22 -13.65
C ILE A 171 -1.00 6.34 -14.18
N SER A 172 -1.95 6.75 -13.33
CA SER A 172 -3.36 6.82 -13.73
C SER A 172 -3.64 7.85 -14.82
N ALA A 173 -2.93 8.98 -14.83
CA ALA A 173 -3.04 9.98 -15.88
C ALA A 173 -2.54 9.48 -17.25
N LEU A 174 -1.62 8.51 -17.26
CA LEU A 174 -0.98 8.00 -18.48
C LEU A 174 -1.58 6.68 -18.97
N ALA A 175 -2.02 5.83 -18.04
CA ALA A 175 -2.53 4.49 -18.32
C ALA A 175 -4.06 4.37 -18.16
N GLY A 176 -4.71 5.37 -17.56
CA GLY A 176 -6.13 5.31 -17.19
C GLY A 176 -6.37 4.88 -15.75
N ALA A 177 -7.63 4.84 -15.35
CA ALA A 177 -8.03 4.33 -14.05
C ALA A 177 -7.71 2.82 -13.94
N ILE A 178 -7.45 2.37 -12.71
CA ILE A 178 -7.19 0.96 -12.41
C ILE A 178 -8.51 0.18 -12.31
N GLU A 179 -8.52 -1.04 -12.87
CA GLU A 179 -9.68 -1.93 -12.98
C GLU A 179 -9.44 -3.34 -12.42
#